data_AF-A0A3R6X3P8-F1
#
_entry.id   AF-A0A3R6X3P8-F1
#
_cell.length_a   1.000
_cell.length_b   1.000
_cell.length_c   1.000
_cell.angle_alpha   90.00
_cell.angle_beta   90.00
_cell.angle_gamma   90.00
#
_symmetry.space_group_name_H-M   'P 1'
#
loop_
_entity.id
_entity.type
_entity.pdbx_description
1 polymer ?
#
loop_
_entity_poly.entity_id
_entity_poly.type
_entity_poly.pdbx_seq_one_letter_code
_entity_poly.pdbx_strand_id
1 'polypeptide(L)'
;LSDDVMESLLMKADEFISVLSTSALSEFLAQNDVAAANYITQVMTSMGKPYDRDNVALMLYVMYLVQFYHARFPLQSNAAALSETMNVPHLVVKQILDTFADATVNSYGKTSYSQSKVLKDKLLVYLVVVALTIGGFSLDVSAIAIDLKRAPANIIGYTKQVGCRVDKVKTEATGLGGKKSEGFRAILTLPLQFPSLKKGGPSRR
;
A
#
# COMPACT_ATOMS: atom_id res chain seq x y z
N LEU A 1 -4.07 1.56 -13.78
CA LEU A 1 -3.90 3.03 -13.65
C LEU A 1 -4.17 3.60 -15.03
N SER A 2 -4.75 4.80 -15.16
CA SER A 2 -4.80 5.46 -16.47
C SER A 2 -3.39 5.92 -16.86
N ASP A 3 -3.15 6.09 -18.16
CA ASP A 3 -1.84 6.48 -18.68
C ASP A 3 -1.37 7.80 -18.07
N ASP A 4 -2.25 8.81 -17.98
CA ASP A 4 -1.94 10.10 -17.34
C ASP A 4 -1.51 9.98 -15.87
N VAL A 5 -2.13 9.06 -15.12
CA VAL A 5 -1.78 8.82 -13.71
C VAL A 5 -0.43 8.12 -13.62
N MET A 6 -0.16 7.17 -14.52
CA MET A 6 1.13 6.49 -14.58
C MET A 6 2.26 7.46 -14.97
N GLU A 7 2.06 8.34 -15.95
CA GLU A 7 3.04 9.38 -16.31
C GLU A 7 3.36 10.29 -15.12
N SER A 8 2.34 10.71 -14.38
CA SER A 8 2.52 11.52 -13.18
C SER A 8 3.32 10.81 -12.08
N LEU A 9 3.09 9.50 -11.91
CA LEU A 9 3.87 8.67 -10.98
C LEU A 9 5.32 8.47 -11.45
N LEU A 10 5.53 8.31 -12.76
CA LEU A 10 6.85 8.15 -13.35
C LEU A 10 7.71 9.40 -13.19
N MET A 11 7.13 10.60 -13.32
CA MET A 11 7.82 11.85 -13.01
C MET A 11 8.26 11.90 -11.53
N LYS A 12 7.39 11.48 -10.60
CA LYS A 12 7.74 11.40 -9.18
C LYS A 12 8.78 10.33 -8.88
N ALA A 13 8.78 9.22 -9.63
CA ALA A 13 9.81 8.19 -9.51
C ALA A 13 11.19 8.74 -9.90
N ASP A 14 11.28 9.52 -10.98
CA ASP A 14 12.54 10.15 -11.40
C ASP A 14 13.07 11.14 -10.37
N GLU A 15 12.20 11.99 -9.82
CA GLU A 15 12.53 12.90 -8.72
C GLU A 15 13.08 12.13 -7.52
N PHE A 16 12.39 11.06 -7.11
CA PHE A 16 12.79 10.23 -5.97
C PHE A 16 14.12 9.52 -6.21
N ILE A 17 14.33 8.92 -7.39
CA ILE A 17 15.59 8.27 -7.76
C ILE A 17 16.75 9.27 -7.77
N SER A 18 16.50 10.49 -8.28
CA SER A 18 17.48 11.58 -8.26
C SER A 18 17.88 11.97 -6.83
N VAL A 19 16.91 12.09 -5.92
CA VAL A 19 17.18 12.37 -4.49
C VAL A 19 17.98 11.24 -3.81
N LEU A 20 17.72 9.98 -4.17
CA LEU A 20 18.49 8.85 -3.65
C LEU A 20 19.92 8.74 -4.21
N SER A 21 20.24 9.49 -5.26
CA SER A 21 21.63 9.61 -5.74
C SER A 21 22.47 10.54 -4.85
N THR A 22 21.82 11.43 -4.09
CA THR A 22 22.47 12.45 -3.25
C THR A 22 22.32 12.20 -1.75
N SER A 23 21.34 11.38 -1.34
CA SER A 23 21.03 11.11 0.06
C SER A 23 20.80 9.62 0.32
N ALA A 24 21.12 9.16 1.53
CA ALA A 24 20.80 7.79 1.93
C ALA A 24 19.28 7.63 2.16
N LEU A 25 18.72 6.49 1.74
CA LEU A 25 17.29 6.21 1.89
C LEU A 25 16.80 6.37 3.34
N SER A 26 17.57 5.88 4.31
CA SER A 26 17.22 5.97 5.73
C SER A 26 17.13 7.42 6.23
N GLU A 27 18.01 8.29 5.75
CA GLU A 27 18.02 9.71 6.11
C GLU A 27 16.80 10.41 5.50
N PHE A 28 16.53 10.14 4.22
CA PHE A 28 15.36 10.68 3.53
C PHE A 28 14.05 10.28 4.23
N LEU A 29 13.88 9.00 4.57
CA LEU A 29 12.66 8.52 5.23
C LEU A 29 12.49 9.10 6.64
N ALA A 30 13.59 9.26 7.39
CA ALA A 30 13.55 9.83 8.74
C ALA A 30 13.20 11.33 8.74
N GLN A 31 13.69 12.09 7.73
CA GLN A 31 13.42 13.52 7.63
C GLN A 31 11.99 13.84 7.18
N ASN A 32 11.34 12.96 6.42
CA ASN A 32 10.07 13.26 5.73
C ASN A 32 8.83 12.55 6.31
N ASP A 33 8.95 11.81 7.43
CA ASP A 33 7.86 11.05 8.08
C ASP A 33 6.96 10.29 7.09
N VAL A 34 7.57 9.40 6.31
CA VAL A 34 6.94 8.77 5.15
C VAL A 34 5.98 7.63 5.56
N ALA A 35 4.72 7.69 5.10
CA ALA A 35 3.63 6.79 5.51
C ALA A 35 3.86 5.28 5.28
N ALA A 36 4.78 4.89 4.39
CA ALA A 36 5.11 3.50 4.06
C ALA A 36 6.61 3.20 4.19
N ALA A 37 7.29 3.82 5.17
CA ALA A 37 8.74 3.74 5.30
C ALA A 37 9.28 2.31 5.42
N ASN A 38 8.58 1.40 6.12
CA ASN A 38 9.05 0.02 6.28
C ASN A 38 8.96 -0.75 4.96
N TYR A 39 7.83 -0.62 4.25
CA TYR A 39 7.63 -1.25 2.95
C TYR A 39 8.62 -0.70 1.90
N ILE A 40 8.81 0.62 1.85
CA ILE A 40 9.78 1.25 0.94
C ILE A 40 11.19 0.72 1.23
N THR A 41 11.59 0.67 2.51
CA THR A 41 12.91 0.14 2.89
C THR A 41 13.10 -1.30 2.42
N GLN A 42 12.09 -2.15 2.63
CA GLN A 42 12.12 -3.55 2.19
C GLN A 42 12.24 -3.66 0.66
N VAL A 43 11.40 -2.94 -0.09
CA VAL A 43 11.40 -2.97 -1.56
C VAL A 43 12.74 -2.49 -2.11
N MET A 44 13.20 -1.31 -1.67
CA MET A 44 14.43 -0.69 -2.16
C MET A 44 15.68 -1.51 -1.80
N THR A 45 15.68 -2.23 -0.68
CA THR A 45 16.78 -3.14 -0.31
C THR A 45 16.80 -4.40 -1.18
N SER A 46 15.62 -4.88 -1.59
CA SER A 46 15.49 -6.03 -2.49
C SER A 46 15.68 -5.70 -3.97
N MET A 47 15.47 -4.43 -4.35
CA MET A 47 15.60 -3.96 -5.72
C MET A 47 17.08 -3.74 -6.07
N GLY A 48 17.53 -4.34 -7.17
CA GLY A 48 18.87 -4.11 -7.70
C GLY A 48 19.03 -2.68 -8.25
N LYS A 49 20.27 -2.17 -8.28
CA LYS A 49 20.61 -0.94 -9.01
C LYS A 49 21.04 -1.28 -10.44
N PRO A 50 20.66 -0.51 -11.47
CA PRO A 50 19.82 0.69 -11.43
C PRO A 50 18.36 0.35 -11.06
N TYR A 51 17.70 1.26 -10.32
CA TYR A 51 16.32 1.05 -9.91
C TYR A 51 15.39 1.09 -11.12
N ASP A 52 14.47 0.13 -11.16
CA ASP A 52 13.43 0.08 -12.18
C ASP A 52 12.40 1.18 -11.91
N ARG A 53 12.26 2.09 -12.87
CA ARG A 53 11.41 3.27 -12.80
C ARG A 53 9.94 2.91 -12.58
N ASP A 54 9.45 1.87 -13.26
CA ASP A 54 8.04 1.46 -13.16
C ASP A 54 7.75 0.90 -11.76
N ASN A 55 8.67 0.09 -11.24
CA ASN A 55 8.56 -0.46 -9.90
C ASN A 55 8.64 0.63 -8.81
N VAL A 56 9.50 1.64 -8.99
CA VAL A 56 9.55 2.80 -8.09
C VAL A 56 8.25 3.61 -8.16
N ALA A 57 7.69 3.83 -9.36
CA ALA A 57 6.41 4.51 -9.53
C ALA A 57 5.26 3.78 -8.82
N LEU A 58 5.18 2.46 -8.97
CA LEU A 58 4.20 1.63 -8.26
C LEU A 58 4.45 1.61 -6.74
N MET A 59 5.71 1.63 -6.29
CA MET A 59 6.06 1.71 -4.87
C MET A 59 5.59 3.05 -4.26
N LEU A 60 5.79 4.17 -4.95
CA LEU A 60 5.26 5.47 -4.54
C LEU A 60 3.73 5.47 -4.52
N TYR A 61 3.09 4.78 -5.47
CA TYR A 61 1.64 4.59 -5.43
C TYR A 61 1.18 3.83 -4.17
N VAL A 62 1.88 2.76 -3.75
CA VAL A 62 1.61 2.08 -2.47
C VAL A 62 1.75 3.05 -1.30
N MET A 63 2.80 3.88 -1.28
CA MET A 63 2.98 4.91 -0.24
C MET A 63 1.79 5.86 -0.16
N TYR A 64 1.28 6.35 -1.30
CA TYR A 64 0.11 7.22 -1.36
C TYR A 64 -1.18 6.51 -0.89
N LEU A 65 -1.35 5.22 -1.21
CA LEU A 65 -2.48 4.43 -0.71
C LEU A 65 -2.42 4.24 0.82
N VAL A 66 -1.22 4.03 1.39
CA VAL A 66 -1.03 3.95 2.85
C VAL A 66 -1.33 5.29 3.52
N GLN A 67 -0.85 6.40 2.94
CA GLN A 67 -1.15 7.74 3.44
C GLN A 67 -2.65 8.01 3.45
N PHE A 68 -3.36 7.66 2.37
CA PHE A 68 -4.81 7.79 2.28
C PHE A 68 -5.56 6.85 3.23
N TYR A 69 -5.04 5.65 3.48
CA TYR A 69 -5.62 4.70 4.45
C TYR A 69 -5.67 5.25 5.88
N HIS A 70 -4.67 6.07 6.25
CA HIS A 70 -4.57 6.74 7.55
C HIS A 70 -5.36 8.06 7.62
N ALA A 71 -5.90 8.54 6.49
CA ALA A 71 -6.73 9.73 6.47
C ALA A 71 -7.97 9.57 7.37
N ARG A 72 -8.35 10.65 8.05
CA ARG A 72 -9.54 10.69 8.89
C ARG A 72 -10.73 11.17 8.08
N PHE A 73 -11.77 10.34 8.02
CA PHE A 73 -13.02 10.65 7.33
C PHE A 73 -14.08 11.17 8.31
N PRO A 74 -15.00 12.05 7.86
CA PRO A 74 -15.09 12.60 6.51
C PRO A 74 -14.02 13.65 6.21
N LEU A 75 -13.49 13.65 4.98
CA LEU A 75 -12.55 14.67 4.52
C LEU A 75 -13.36 15.87 4.00
N GLN A 76 -13.04 17.06 4.48
CA GLN A 76 -13.67 18.33 4.09
C GLN A 76 -12.67 19.17 3.29
N SER A 77 -12.21 18.65 2.16
CA SER A 77 -11.17 19.29 1.35
C SER A 77 -11.36 18.91 -0.12
N ASN A 78 -10.88 19.75 -1.04
CA ASN A 78 -10.87 19.45 -2.47
C ASN A 78 -9.58 18.70 -2.87
N ALA A 79 -9.56 18.13 -4.06
CA ALA A 79 -8.43 17.34 -4.53
C ALA A 79 -7.13 18.16 -4.68
N ALA A 80 -7.22 19.47 -4.96
CA ALA A 80 -6.05 20.35 -5.06
C ALA A 80 -5.39 20.59 -3.69
N ALA A 81 -6.18 20.96 -2.69
CA ALA A 81 -5.70 21.16 -1.33
C ALA A 81 -5.15 19.86 -0.71
N LEU A 82 -5.76 18.71 -1.02
CA LEU A 82 -5.23 17.41 -0.60
C LEU A 82 -3.90 17.07 -1.30
N SER A 83 -3.77 17.40 -2.59
CA SER A 83 -2.52 17.23 -3.36
C SER A 83 -1.37 18.01 -2.74
N GLU A 84 -1.59 19.27 -2.38
CA GLU A 84 -0.59 20.11 -1.71
C GLU A 84 -0.26 19.60 -0.31
N THR A 85 -1.28 19.32 0.51
CA THR A 85 -1.10 18.91 1.91
C THR A 85 -0.38 17.57 2.02
N MET A 86 -0.68 16.64 1.12
CA MET A 86 -0.11 15.29 1.14
C MET A 86 1.18 15.17 0.31
N ASN A 87 1.55 16.21 -0.44
CA ASN A 87 2.63 16.18 -1.44
C ASN A 87 2.47 15.03 -2.45
N VAL A 88 1.25 14.85 -2.95
CA VAL A 88 0.88 13.79 -3.91
C VAL A 88 0.43 14.47 -5.20
N PRO A 89 0.81 13.99 -6.40
CA PRO A 89 0.36 14.60 -7.63
C PRO A 89 -1.16 14.67 -7.75
N HIS A 90 -1.68 15.79 -8.26
CA HIS A 90 -3.12 16.06 -8.29
C HIS A 90 -3.94 14.97 -8.99
N LEU A 91 -3.45 14.45 -10.13
CA LEU A 91 -4.10 13.37 -10.86
C LEU A 91 -4.22 12.09 -10.04
N VAL A 92 -3.17 11.76 -9.29
CA VAL A 92 -3.15 10.59 -8.40
C VAL A 92 -4.15 10.77 -7.27
N VAL A 93 -4.20 11.96 -6.64
CA VAL A 93 -5.19 12.26 -5.58
C VAL A 93 -6.61 12.15 -6.09
N LYS A 94 -6.91 12.74 -7.26
CA LYS A 94 -8.23 12.66 -7.88
C LYS A 94 -8.62 11.21 -8.14
N GLN A 95 -7.73 10.41 -8.73
CA GLN A 95 -7.96 9.00 -8.99
C GLN A 95 -8.21 8.19 -7.70
N ILE A 96 -7.45 8.45 -6.63
CA ILE A 96 -7.63 7.78 -5.33
C ILE A 96 -9.00 8.14 -4.74
N LEU A 97 -9.38 9.42 -4.75
CA LEU A 97 -10.67 9.89 -4.25
C LEU A 97 -11.83 9.26 -5.03
N ASP A 98 -11.76 9.29 -6.37
CA ASP A 98 -12.79 8.73 -7.25
C ASP A 98 -12.94 7.21 -7.09
N THR A 99 -11.87 6.50 -6.69
CA THR A 99 -11.86 5.02 -6.61
C THR A 99 -12.23 4.49 -5.22
N PHE A 100 -11.85 5.21 -4.15
CA PHE A 100 -11.84 4.73 -2.76
C PHE A 100 -12.59 5.62 -1.76
N ALA A 101 -13.30 6.64 -2.23
CA ALA A 101 -14.19 7.46 -1.41
C ALA A 101 -15.47 7.85 -2.17
N ASP A 102 -16.52 8.16 -1.42
CA ASP A 102 -17.77 8.69 -1.93
C ASP A 102 -17.79 10.21 -1.71
N ALA A 103 -17.90 10.97 -2.81
CA ALA A 103 -18.02 12.42 -2.77
C ALA A 103 -19.47 12.84 -2.56
N THR A 104 -19.67 13.78 -1.64
CA THR A 104 -20.95 14.45 -1.40
C THR A 104 -20.74 15.95 -1.46
N VAL A 105 -21.58 16.66 -2.21
CA VAL A 105 -21.52 18.12 -2.30
C VAL A 105 -22.64 18.68 -1.42
N ASN A 106 -22.28 19.51 -0.45
CA ASN A 106 -23.28 20.14 0.41
C ASN A 106 -24.00 21.30 -0.30
N SER A 107 -25.04 21.83 0.33
CA SER A 107 -25.85 22.95 -0.21
C SER A 107 -25.05 24.23 -0.48
N TYR A 108 -23.83 24.34 0.06
CA TYR A 108 -22.91 25.47 -0.13
C TYR A 108 -21.83 25.19 -1.19
N GLY A 109 -21.95 24.10 -1.96
CA GLY A 109 -20.99 23.72 -3.00
C GLY A 109 -19.67 23.17 -2.48
N LYS A 110 -19.53 22.87 -1.19
CA LYS A 110 -18.33 22.25 -0.64
C LYS A 110 -18.41 20.73 -0.76
N THR A 111 -17.37 20.14 -1.35
CA THR A 111 -17.22 18.69 -1.47
C THR A 111 -16.68 18.09 -0.17
N SER A 112 -17.36 17.06 0.32
CA SER A 112 -16.91 16.19 1.39
C SER A 112 -16.73 14.78 0.86
N TYR A 113 -15.69 14.09 1.30
CA TYR A 113 -15.47 12.68 0.99
C TYR A 113 -15.71 11.83 2.22
N SER A 114 -16.40 10.71 2.03
CA SER A 114 -16.60 9.68 3.04
C SER A 114 -16.02 8.35 2.56
N GLN A 115 -15.58 7.50 3.47
CA GLN A 115 -15.07 6.18 3.14
C GLN A 115 -15.85 5.12 3.89
N SER A 116 -16.67 4.38 3.15
CA SER A 116 -17.36 3.20 3.68
C SER A 116 -16.36 2.07 3.97
N LYS A 117 -16.77 1.10 4.81
CA LYS A 117 -15.94 -0.09 5.08
C LYS A 117 -15.58 -0.84 3.79
N VAL A 118 -16.50 -0.95 2.85
CA VAL A 118 -16.29 -1.65 1.57
C VAL A 118 -15.22 -0.95 0.74
N LEU A 119 -15.24 0.39 0.66
CA LEU A 119 -14.22 1.15 -0.05
C LEU A 119 -12.84 1.07 0.64
N LYS A 120 -12.81 1.02 1.97
CA LYS A 120 -11.58 0.79 2.73
C LYS A 120 -11.00 -0.62 2.48
N ASP A 121 -11.86 -1.64 2.44
CA ASP A 121 -11.46 -3.01 2.10
C ASP A 121 -10.94 -3.07 0.64
N LYS A 122 -11.61 -2.39 -0.31
CA LYS A 122 -11.19 -2.25 -1.71
C LYS A 122 -9.79 -1.63 -1.81
N LEU A 123 -9.51 -0.58 -1.04
CA LEU A 123 -8.18 0.04 -0.99
C LEU A 123 -7.10 -0.95 -0.57
N LEU A 124 -7.35 -1.73 0.48
CA LEU A 124 -6.37 -2.70 0.98
C LEU A 124 -6.09 -3.81 -0.04
N VAL A 125 -7.11 -4.28 -0.75
CA VAL A 125 -6.95 -5.26 -1.84
C VAL A 125 -6.12 -4.67 -2.98
N TYR A 126 -6.41 -3.43 -3.41
CA TYR A 126 -5.62 -2.74 -4.44
C TYR A 126 -4.16 -2.56 -4.02
N LEU A 127 -3.92 -2.14 -2.78
CA LEU A 127 -2.60 -1.98 -2.20
C LEU A 127 -1.81 -3.31 -2.26
N VAL A 128 -2.43 -4.42 -1.86
CA VAL A 128 -1.81 -5.76 -1.92
C VAL A 128 -1.47 -6.16 -3.34
N VAL A 129 -2.36 -5.92 -4.31
CA VAL A 129 -2.11 -6.26 -5.72
C VAL A 129 -0.93 -5.48 -6.27
N VAL A 130 -0.87 -4.16 -6.05
CA VAL A 130 0.26 -3.34 -6.51
C VAL A 130 1.55 -3.80 -5.85
N ALA A 131 1.52 -4.09 -4.55
CA ALA A 131 2.69 -4.57 -3.81
C ALA A 131 3.19 -5.94 -4.30
N LEU A 132 2.28 -6.83 -4.72
CA LEU A 132 2.63 -8.11 -5.35
C LEU A 132 3.28 -7.92 -6.71
N THR A 133 2.80 -7.00 -7.53
CA THR A 133 3.38 -6.72 -8.85
C THR A 133 4.86 -6.32 -8.74
N ILE A 134 5.19 -5.44 -7.78
CA ILE A 134 6.57 -4.98 -7.53
C ILE A 134 7.46 -6.13 -7.05
N GLY A 135 6.93 -7.00 -6.18
CA GLY A 135 7.67 -8.10 -5.57
C GLY A 135 7.74 -9.37 -6.43
N GLY A 136 7.45 -9.30 -7.73
CA GLY A 136 7.43 -10.48 -8.61
C GLY A 136 6.41 -11.53 -8.16
N PHE A 137 5.22 -11.09 -7.79
CA PHE A 137 4.12 -11.90 -7.27
C PHE A 137 4.39 -12.56 -5.91
N SER A 138 5.33 -11.99 -5.15
CA SER A 138 5.67 -12.40 -3.80
C SER A 138 5.76 -11.18 -2.88
N LEU A 139 5.11 -11.24 -1.72
CA LEU A 139 5.00 -10.15 -0.77
C LEU A 139 5.32 -10.61 0.66
N ASP A 140 6.26 -9.96 1.33
CA ASP A 140 6.37 -10.04 2.80
C ASP A 140 5.30 -9.13 3.42
N VAL A 141 4.43 -9.72 4.22
CA VAL A 141 3.29 -9.05 4.82
C VAL A 141 3.71 -8.15 5.99
N SER A 142 4.89 -8.41 6.58
CA SER A 142 5.32 -7.82 7.84
C SER A 142 5.50 -6.31 7.75
N ALA A 143 6.19 -5.82 6.71
CA ALA A 143 6.46 -4.39 6.54
C ALA A 143 5.16 -3.59 6.32
N ILE A 144 4.28 -4.07 5.43
CA ILE A 144 2.98 -3.42 5.16
C ILE A 144 2.09 -3.44 6.41
N ALA A 145 2.10 -4.52 7.20
CA ALA A 145 1.32 -4.60 8.42
C ALA A 145 1.76 -3.55 9.46
N ILE A 146 3.07 -3.30 9.57
CA ILE A 146 3.62 -2.25 10.43
C ILE A 146 3.18 -0.87 9.94
N ASP A 147 3.36 -0.57 8.65
CA ASP A 147 3.00 0.73 8.07
C ASP A 147 1.49 1.03 8.18
N LEU A 148 0.63 0.02 7.98
CA LEU A 148 -0.83 0.14 8.14
C LEU A 148 -1.29 0.12 9.61
N LYS A 149 -0.38 -0.11 10.57
CA LYS A 149 -0.69 -0.27 12.00
C LYS A 149 -1.77 -1.33 12.24
N ARG A 150 -1.62 -2.48 11.56
CA ARG A 150 -2.54 -3.63 11.64
C ARG A 150 -1.81 -4.91 12.01
N ALA A 151 -2.54 -5.83 12.63
CA ALA A 151 -2.01 -7.18 12.84
C ALA A 151 -1.76 -7.86 11.48
N PRO A 152 -0.64 -8.59 11.30
CA PRO A 152 -0.36 -9.32 10.06
C PRO A 152 -1.50 -10.26 9.63
N ALA A 153 -2.20 -10.86 10.60
CA ALA A 153 -3.37 -11.71 10.35
C ALA A 153 -4.47 -11.01 9.53
N ASN A 154 -4.68 -9.71 9.71
CA ASN A 154 -5.68 -8.96 8.95
C ASN A 154 -5.24 -8.81 7.49
N ILE A 155 -3.96 -8.49 7.26
CA ILE A 155 -3.40 -8.33 5.91
C ILE A 155 -3.38 -9.67 5.17
N ILE A 156 -3.06 -10.76 5.87
CA ILE A 156 -3.17 -12.14 5.36
C ILE A 156 -4.59 -12.47 4.88
N GLY A 157 -5.62 -11.92 5.52
CA GLY A 157 -6.99 -12.05 5.05
C GLY A 157 -7.19 -11.48 3.65
N TYR A 158 -6.68 -10.28 3.40
CA TYR A 158 -6.76 -9.64 2.08
C TYR A 158 -5.89 -10.33 1.03
N THR A 159 -4.69 -10.81 1.38
CA THR A 159 -3.83 -11.55 0.43
C THR A 159 -4.49 -12.86 -0.02
N LYS A 160 -5.18 -13.56 0.89
CA LYS A 160 -5.97 -14.75 0.54
C LYS A 160 -7.16 -14.43 -0.37
N GLN A 161 -7.82 -13.28 -0.18
CA GLN A 161 -8.92 -12.86 -1.07
C GLN A 161 -8.43 -12.61 -2.52
N VAL A 162 -7.18 -12.15 -2.67
CA VAL A 162 -6.53 -11.99 -4.00
C VAL A 162 -6.17 -13.34 -4.63
N GLY A 163 -6.11 -14.42 -3.85
CA GLY A 163 -5.78 -15.76 -4.31
C GLY A 163 -4.35 -16.21 -3.95
N CYS A 164 -3.67 -15.48 -3.06
CA CYS A 164 -2.31 -15.83 -2.63
C CYS A 164 -2.30 -17.03 -1.68
N ARG A 165 -1.30 -17.89 -1.86
CA ARG A 165 -0.85 -18.82 -0.83
C ARG A 165 -0.02 -18.05 0.20
N VAL A 166 -0.18 -18.36 1.48
CA VAL A 166 0.58 -17.69 2.55
C VAL A 166 1.41 -18.73 3.29
N ASP A 167 2.73 -18.60 3.18
CA ASP A 167 3.70 -19.45 3.85
C ASP A 167 4.28 -18.72 5.08
N LYS A 168 4.48 -19.47 6.16
CA LYS A 168 5.20 -18.99 7.33
C LYS A 168 6.70 -19.05 7.05
N VAL A 169 7.38 -17.92 7.11
CA VAL A 169 8.82 -17.83 6.95
C VAL A 169 9.43 -17.64 8.34
N LYS A 170 10.40 -18.50 8.68
CA LYS A 170 11.23 -18.26 9.86
C LYS A 170 12.31 -17.28 9.44
N THR A 171 12.24 -16.04 9.94
CA THR A 171 13.31 -15.08 9.72
C THR A 171 14.43 -15.39 10.72
N GLU A 172 15.61 -15.71 10.22
CA GLU A 172 16.78 -15.92 11.09
C GLU A 172 17.12 -14.62 11.81
N ALA A 173 17.45 -14.72 13.10
CA ALA A 173 17.76 -13.58 13.92
C ALA A 173 19.04 -12.91 13.41
N THR A 174 18.92 -11.71 12.85
CA THR A 174 20.06 -10.85 12.57
C THR A 174 20.54 -10.23 13.88
N GLY A 175 21.41 -10.96 14.61
CA GLY A 175 22.14 -10.45 15.79
C GLY A 175 22.10 -11.35 17.03
N LEU A 176 23.14 -11.20 17.87
CA LEU A 176 23.31 -11.86 19.17
C LEU A 176 22.20 -11.41 20.14
N GLY A 177 21.06 -12.10 20.14
CA GLY A 177 19.94 -11.88 21.06
C GLY A 177 18.56 -11.63 20.41
N GLY A 178 18.44 -11.71 19.08
CA GLY A 178 17.17 -11.48 18.39
C GLY A 178 16.11 -12.54 18.68
N LYS A 179 14.92 -12.14 19.15
CA LYS A 179 13.73 -13.01 19.20
C LYS A 179 13.43 -13.49 17.78
N LYS A 180 13.28 -14.80 17.59
CA LYS A 180 12.80 -15.39 16.32
C LYS A 180 11.46 -14.75 15.96
N SER A 181 11.45 -13.93 14.91
CA SER A 181 10.23 -13.35 14.36
C SER A 181 9.66 -14.32 13.33
N GLU A 182 8.43 -14.78 13.54
CA GLU A 182 7.70 -15.50 12.49
C GLU A 182 7.22 -14.46 11.45
N GLY A 183 7.79 -14.50 10.25
CA GLY A 183 7.34 -13.72 9.11
C GLY A 183 6.26 -14.46 8.32
N PHE A 184 5.45 -13.71 7.56
CA PHE A 184 4.47 -14.28 6.64
C PHE A 184 4.73 -13.79 5.23
N ARG A 185 4.93 -14.73 4.31
CA ARG A 185 5.13 -14.44 2.89
C ARG A 185 3.91 -14.87 2.11
N ALA A 186 3.27 -13.93 1.43
CA ALA A 186 2.17 -14.18 0.51
C ALA A 186 2.72 -14.33 -0.91
N ILE A 187 2.38 -15.41 -1.60
CA ILE A 187 2.84 -15.71 -2.96
C ILE A 187 1.61 -15.98 -3.83
N LEU A 188 1.48 -15.23 -4.92
CA LEU A 188 0.46 -15.48 -5.93
C LEU A 188 1.00 -16.53 -6.91
N THR A 189 0.38 -17.70 -6.91
CA THR A 189 0.77 -18.83 -7.78
C THR A 189 -0.42 -19.30 -8.60
N LEU A 190 -0.15 -19.93 -9.74
CA LEU A 190 -1.16 -20.58 -10.56
C LEU A 190 -1.19 -22.10 -10.25
N PRO A 191 -2.38 -22.72 -10.12
CA PRO A 191 -3.70 -22.10 -10.12
C PRO A 191 -3.96 -21.26 -8.85
N LEU A 192 -4.79 -20.23 -8.97
CA LEU A 192 -5.15 -19.34 -7.86
C LEU A 192 -5.83 -20.10 -6.72
N GLN A 193 -5.54 -19.72 -5.47
CA GLN A 193 -6.08 -20.35 -4.27
C GLN A 193 -7.00 -19.39 -3.51
N PHE A 194 -8.31 -19.53 -3.68
CA PHE A 194 -9.29 -18.74 -2.95
C PHE A 194 -9.71 -19.44 -1.63
N PRO A 195 -10.02 -18.67 -0.58
CA PRO A 195 -10.50 -19.23 0.67
C PRO A 195 -11.80 -19.98 0.46
N SER A 196 -11.92 -21.17 1.06
CA SER A 196 -13.18 -21.90 1.04
C SER A 196 -14.25 -21.13 1.80
N LEU A 197 -15.44 -21.05 1.22
CA LEU A 197 -16.61 -20.55 1.94
C LEU A 197 -16.83 -21.47 3.13
N LYS A 198 -16.78 -20.91 4.35
CA LYS A 198 -17.18 -21.66 5.55
C LYS A 198 -18.64 -22.07 5.33
N LYS A 199 -18.90 -23.36 5.11
CA LYS A 199 -20.25 -23.92 5.16
C LYS A 199 -20.83 -23.53 6.52
N GLY A 200 -21.92 -22.78 6.52
CA GLY A 200 -22.61 -22.38 7.74
C GLY A 200 -22.83 -23.62 8.61
N GLY A 201 -22.35 -23.57 9.86
CA GLY A 201 -22.61 -24.63 10.82
C GLY A 201 -24.13 -24.84 10.96
N PRO A 202 -24.58 -26.03 11.36
CA PRO A 202 -26.00 -26.31 11.49
C PRO A 202 -26.65 -25.24 12.37
N SER A 203 -27.70 -24.61 11.85
CA SER A 203 -28.55 -23.69 12.60
C SER A 203 -29.03 -24.44 13.84
N ARG A 204 -28.57 -24.03 15.03
CA ARG A 204 -29.15 -24.48 16.29
C ARG A 204 -30.58 -23.96 16.31
N ARG A 205 -31.52 -24.85 15.99
CA ARG A 205 -32.94 -24.70 16.32
C ARG A 205 -33.15 -24.90 17.81
#